data_AF-A0A060CGG9-F1
#
_entry.id   AF-A0A060CGG9-F1
#
_cell.length_a   1.000
_cell.length_b   1.000
_cell.length_c   1.000
_cell.angle_alpha   90.00
_cell.angle_beta   90.00
_cell.angle_gamma   90.00
#
_symmetry.space_group_name_H-M   'P 1'
#
loop_
_entity.id
_entity.type
_entity.pdbx_description
1 polymer ?
#
loop_
_entity_poly.entity_id
_entity_poly.type
_entity_poly.pdbx_seq_one_letter_code
_entity_poly.pdbx_strand_id
1 'polypeptide(L)'
;MTKHPKITFIGAGSTVFMKNIIGDVLQRPALKDATIALMDIDPQRLSESEIVAGKLARTLGSKSEIQTFTSQKRALENADFVVVAF
;
A
#
# COMPACT_ATOMS: atom_id res chain seq x y z
N MET A 1 -4.65 10.91 -18.19
CA MET A 1 -4.99 10.27 -16.90
C MET A 1 -3.91 9.25 -16.61
N THR A 2 -3.22 9.37 -15.47
CA THR A 2 -2.18 8.45 -15.02
C THR A 2 -2.74 7.03 -14.98
N LYS A 3 -2.07 6.09 -15.64
CA LYS A 3 -2.65 4.77 -15.96
C LYS A 3 -2.80 3.86 -14.74
N HIS A 4 -2.21 4.23 -13.59
CA HIS A 4 -2.25 3.50 -12.31
C HIS A 4 -2.13 4.52 -11.15
N PRO A 5 -3.12 4.61 -10.23
CA PRO A 5 -3.07 5.57 -9.13
C PRO A 5 -2.07 5.12 -8.05
N LYS A 6 -1.47 6.09 -7.34
CA LYS A 6 -0.67 5.84 -6.14
C LYS A 6 -1.52 6.00 -4.88
N ILE A 7 -1.66 4.94 -4.10
CA ILE A 7 -2.38 4.91 -2.83
C ILE A 7 -1.37 4.78 -1.70
N THR A 8 -1.33 5.78 -0.82
CA THR A 8 -0.38 5.84 0.30
C THR A 8 -1.07 5.49 1.61
N PHE A 9 -0.49 4.56 2.36
CA PHE A 9 -0.95 4.15 3.69
C PHE A 9 0.02 4.71 4.74
N ILE A 10 -0.47 5.61 5.59
CA ILE A 10 0.28 6.12 6.75
C ILE A 10 -0.17 5.36 8.01
N GLY A 11 0.78 4.77 8.73
CA GLY A 11 0.49 3.81 9.80
C GLY A 11 0.35 2.37 9.27
N ALA A 12 1.09 2.04 8.20
CA ALA A 12 0.97 0.78 7.50
C ALA A 12 1.35 -0.45 8.33
N GLY A 13 2.03 -0.28 9.48
CA GLY A 13 2.41 -1.34 10.39
C GLY A 13 1.23 -2.02 11.10
N SER A 14 -0.01 -1.56 10.89
CA SER A 14 -1.22 -2.31 11.23
C SER A 14 -1.53 -3.35 10.16
N THR A 15 -0.81 -4.48 10.18
CA THR A 15 -0.85 -5.50 9.12
C THR A 15 -2.25 -6.02 8.81
N VAL A 16 -3.12 -6.21 9.83
CA VAL A 16 -4.49 -6.70 9.64
C VAL A 16 -5.36 -5.65 8.94
N PHE A 17 -5.34 -4.42 9.43
CA PHE A 17 -6.13 -3.33 8.85
C PHE A 17 -5.69 -3.05 7.42
N MET A 18 -4.38 -2.87 7.21
CA MET A 18 -3.77 -2.62 5.92
C MET A 18 -4.09 -3.73 4.92
N LYS A 19 -3.95 -5.01 5.30
CA LYS A 19 -4.28 -6.16 4.44
C LYS A 19 -5.72 -6.11 3.94
N ASN A 20 -6.68 -5.80 4.82
CA ASN A 20 -8.09 -5.77 4.43
C ASN A 20 -8.35 -4.67 3.38
N ILE A 21 -7.85 -3.46 3.62
CA ILE A 21 -8.05 -2.34 2.69
C ILE A 21 -7.34 -2.59 1.35
N ILE A 22 -6.10 -3.08 1.37
CA ILE A 22 -5.40 -3.43 0.12
C ILE A 22 -6.16 -4.54 -0.61
N GLY A 23 -6.64 -5.56 0.09
CA GLY A 23 -7.42 -6.64 -0.52
C GLY A 23 -8.64 -6.13 -1.27
N ASP A 24 -9.37 -5.19 -0.68
CA ASP A 24 -10.53 -4.56 -1.31
C ASP A 24 -10.13 -3.70 -2.52
N VAL A 25 -9.06 -2.91 -2.39
CA VAL A 25 -8.51 -2.05 -3.45
C VAL A 25 -8.12 -2.89 -4.67
N LEU A 26 -7.33 -3.96 -4.48
CA LEU A 26 -6.80 -4.77 -5.58
C LEU A 26 -7.88 -5.57 -6.33
N GLN A 27 -9.05 -5.75 -5.72
CA GLN A 27 -10.20 -6.36 -6.37
C GLN A 27 -11.02 -5.36 -7.22
N ARG A 28 -10.77 -4.05 -7.11
CA ARG A 28 -11.44 -3.05 -7.95
C ARG A 28 -10.70 -2.91 -9.29
N PRO A 29 -11.34 -3.14 -10.44
CA PRO A 29 -10.67 -3.07 -11.75
C PRO A 29 -9.92 -1.75 -12.00
N ALA A 30 -10.46 -0.62 -11.52
CA ALA A 30 -9.84 0.69 -11.67
C ALA A 30 -8.57 0.88 -10.81
N LEU A 31 -8.39 0.08 -9.75
CA LEU A 31 -7.29 0.19 -8.78
C LEU A 31 -6.42 -1.07 -8.71
N LYS A 32 -6.75 -2.10 -9.49
CA LYS A 32 -6.13 -3.44 -9.40
C LYS A 32 -4.61 -3.41 -9.49
N ASP A 33 -4.06 -2.53 -10.30
CA ASP A 33 -2.62 -2.39 -10.53
C ASP A 33 -2.08 -1.05 -9.98
N ALA A 34 -2.71 -0.50 -8.94
CA ALA A 34 -2.26 0.72 -8.27
C ALA A 34 -0.86 0.55 -7.64
N THR A 35 -0.10 1.64 -7.51
CA THR A 35 1.10 1.66 -6.67
C THR A 35 0.65 1.79 -5.21
N ILE A 36 1.09 0.86 -4.37
CA ILE A 36 0.83 0.87 -2.93
C ILE A 36 2.07 1.38 -2.22
N ALA A 37 1.98 2.55 -1.61
CA ALA A 37 3.03 3.09 -0.75
C ALA A 37 2.69 2.82 0.73
N LEU A 38 3.48 1.99 1.39
CA LEU A 38 3.36 1.68 2.81
C LEU A 38 4.32 2.56 3.60
N MET A 39 3.79 3.30 4.57
CA MET A 39 4.61 4.11 5.46
C MET A 39 4.35 3.78 6.92
N ASP A 40 5.41 3.48 7.64
CA ASP A 40 5.41 3.34 9.10
C ASP A 40 6.76 3.79 9.67
N ILE A 41 6.77 4.26 10.91
CA ILE A 41 8.00 4.64 11.62
C ILE A 41 8.72 3.41 12.18
N ASP A 42 8.01 2.31 12.39
CA ASP A 42 8.56 1.04 12.84
C ASP A 42 8.98 0.17 11.63
N PRO A 43 10.29 -0.01 11.41
CA PRO A 43 10.79 -0.75 10.25
C PRO A 43 10.46 -2.25 10.31
N GLN A 44 10.31 -2.83 11.50
CA GLN A 44 9.96 -4.24 11.64
C GLN A 44 8.52 -4.47 11.20
N ARG A 45 7.59 -3.67 11.73
CA ARG A 45 6.16 -3.75 11.36
C ARG A 45 5.94 -3.43 9.88
N LEU A 46 6.72 -2.50 9.34
CA LEU A 46 6.68 -2.15 7.92
C LEU A 46 7.12 -3.31 7.03
N SER A 47 8.20 -4.02 7.40
CA SER A 47 8.68 -5.21 6.67
C SER A 47 7.65 -6.34 6.68
N GLU A 48 7.01 -6.60 7.82
CA GLU A 48 5.92 -7.58 7.91
C GLU A 48 4.74 -7.21 6.98
N SER A 49 4.40 -5.93 6.95
CA SER A 49 3.33 -5.38 6.11
C SER A 49 3.64 -5.49 4.63
N GLU A 50 4.88 -5.20 4.22
CA GLU A 50 5.36 -5.37 2.85
C GLU A 50 5.22 -6.82 2.37
N ILE A 51 5.63 -7.78 3.20
CA ILE A 51 5.51 -9.21 2.89
C ILE A 51 4.05 -9.60 2.67
N VAL A 52 3.14 -9.14 3.54
CA VAL A 52 1.71 -9.45 3.43
C VAL A 52 1.09 -8.80 2.20
N ALA A 53 1.35 -7.52 1.96
CA ALA A 53 0.85 -6.79 0.79
C ALA A 53 1.34 -7.43 -0.52
N GLY A 54 2.63 -7.76 -0.59
CA GLY A 54 3.22 -8.42 -1.76
C GLY A 54 2.64 -9.82 -2.01
N LYS A 55 2.39 -10.60 -0.96
CA LYS A 55 1.69 -11.90 -1.09
C LYS A 55 0.26 -11.69 -1.61
N LEU A 56 -0.47 -10.72 -1.07
CA LEU A 56 -1.84 -10.43 -1.45
C LEU A 56 -1.96 -10.01 -2.92
N ALA A 57 -1.07 -9.13 -3.39
CA ALA A 57 -1.01 -8.72 -4.80
C ALA A 57 -0.76 -9.91 -5.73
N ARG A 58 0.19 -10.79 -5.39
CA ARG A 58 0.45 -12.02 -6.16
C ARG A 58 -0.76 -12.95 -6.19
N THR A 59 -1.41 -13.18 -5.04
CA THR A 59 -2.59 -14.06 -4.94
C THR A 59 -3.76 -13.53 -5.77
N LEU A 60 -3.95 -12.21 -5.83
CA LEU A 60 -5.01 -11.57 -6.61
C LEU A 60 -4.65 -11.34 -8.09
N GLY A 61 -3.46 -11.77 -8.52
CA GLY A 61 -2.97 -11.58 -9.90
C GLY A 61 -2.88 -10.10 -10.28
N SER A 62 -2.53 -9.25 -9.31
CA SER A 62 -2.28 -7.81 -9.47
C SER A 62 -0.82 -7.57 -9.85
N LYS A 63 -0.59 -6.55 -10.67
CA LYS A 63 0.74 -6.03 -11.02
C LYS A 63 1.12 -4.80 -10.18
N SER A 64 0.42 -4.57 -9.07
CA SER A 64 0.70 -3.48 -8.15
C SER A 64 2.15 -3.49 -7.67
N GLU A 65 2.78 -2.32 -7.76
CA GLU A 65 4.07 -2.08 -7.14
C GLU A 65 3.86 -1.77 -5.65
N ILE A 66 4.60 -2.46 -4.77
CA ILE A 66 4.62 -2.18 -3.34
C ILE A 66 5.90 -1.42 -3.02
N GLN A 67 5.78 -0.24 -2.42
CA GLN A 67 6.90 0.60 -2.00
C GLN A 67 6.82 0.85 -0.49
N THR A 68 7.95 0.85 0.21
CA THR A 68 8.01 1.09 1.66
C THR A 68 8.75 2.39 1.98
N PHE A 69 8.27 3.08 3.02
CA PHE A 69 8.82 4.36 3.45
C PHE A 69 8.83 4.47 4.97
N THR A 70 9.90 5.03 5.53
CA THR A 70 9.93 5.52 6.92
C THR A 70 9.75 7.03 7.02
N SER A 71 9.80 7.74 5.88
CA SER A 71 9.55 9.17 5.78
C SER A 71 8.16 9.43 5.21
N GLN A 72 7.30 10.07 6.01
CA GLN A 72 5.95 10.44 5.58
C GLN A 72 5.98 11.32 4.34
N LYS A 73 6.86 12.34 4.33
CA LYS A 73 7.00 13.26 3.20
C LYS A 73 7.28 12.51 1.89
N ARG A 74 8.22 11.57 1.91
CA ARG A 74 8.57 10.76 0.72
C ARG A 74 7.43 9.83 0.30
N ALA A 75 6.72 9.25 1.26
CA ALA A 75 5.57 8.40 0.96
C ALA A 75 4.47 9.17 0.20
N LEU A 76 4.22 10.42 0.60
CA LEU A 76 3.17 11.28 0.03
C LEU A 76 3.50 11.88 -1.35
N GLU A 77 4.74 11.79 -1.82
CA GLU A 77 5.13 12.32 -3.14
C GLU A 77 4.29 11.66 -4.25
N ASN A 78 3.53 12.47 -5.00
CA ASN A 78 2.63 12.03 -6.07
C ASN A 78 1.53 11.05 -5.64
N ALA A 79 1.13 11.05 -4.36
CA ALA A 79 -0.01 10.26 -3.91
C ALA A 79 -1.33 10.80 -4.49
N ASP A 80 -2.13 9.94 -5.10
CA ASP A 80 -3.50 10.27 -5.54
C ASP A 80 -4.49 10.08 -4.39
N PHE A 81 -4.23 9.11 -3.51
CA PHE A 81 -5.04 8.81 -2.33
C PHE A 81 -4.15 8.59 -1.10
N VAL A 82 -4.67 8.96 0.06
CA VAL A 82 -4.01 8.75 1.35
C VAL A 82 -4.99 8.09 2.32
N VAL A 83 -4.61 6.93 2.85
CA VAL A 83 -5.30 6.23 3.92
C VAL A 83 -4.48 6.38 5.18
N VAL A 84 -5.08 6.93 6.23
CA VAL A 84 -4.43 7.18 7.51
C VAL A 84 -5.02 6.23 8.55
N ALA A 85 -4.18 5.42 9.19
CA ALA A 85 -4.62 4.33 10.08
C ALA A 85 -3.62 4.03 11.20
N PHE A 86 -3.45 4.99 12.12
CA PHE A 86 -2.63 4.88 13.33
C PHE A 86 -3.42 5.25 14.58
#